data_AF-A0A441HY61-F1
#
_entry.id   AF-A0A441HY61-F1
#
_cell.length_a   1.000
_cell.length_b   1.000
_cell.length_c   1.000
_cell.angle_alpha   90.00
_cell.angle_beta   90.00
_cell.angle_gamma   90.00
#
_symmetry.space_group_name_H-M   'P 1'
#
loop_
_entity.id
_entity.type
_entity.pdbx_description
1 polymer ?
#
loop_
_entity_poly.entity_id
_entity_poly.type
_entity_poly.pdbx_seq_one_letter_code
_entity_poly.pdbx_strand_id
1 'polypeptide(L)'
;MARPTSFTQQIADRICEQLAEGKSLRSICLADDMPDRVTVHRWLLDPAREAFCNQYTRAREMQADTHVDEMQDIADDGSNDYITKTNADGSTTEQVNSEHIQRSRLRIDTRKWVAERMRPKKYGSKVALTDGDGGPLVVQVLKLSEANADNPASE
;
A
#
# COMPACT_ATOMS: atom_id res chain seq x y z
N MET A 1 11.97 12.01 -27.73
CA MET A 1 12.05 10.64 -28.29
C MET A 1 10.71 9.96 -28.08
N ALA A 2 10.33 8.96 -28.89
CA ALA A 2 9.08 8.24 -28.68
C ALA A 2 9.20 7.29 -27.48
N ARG A 3 8.20 7.28 -26.59
CA ARG A 3 8.18 6.37 -25.44
C ARG A 3 8.11 4.91 -25.90
N PRO A 4 8.82 3.97 -25.23
CA PRO A 4 8.75 2.55 -25.57
C PRO A 4 7.33 1.99 -25.44
N THR A 5 6.86 1.29 -26.48
CA THR A 5 5.54 0.62 -26.48
C THR A 5 5.63 -0.90 -26.55
N SER A 6 6.75 -1.42 -27.05
CA SER A 6 7.04 -2.86 -27.13
C SER A 6 7.59 -3.38 -25.80
N PHE A 7 7.14 -4.58 -25.43
CA PHE A 7 7.65 -5.28 -24.26
C PHE A 7 9.08 -5.75 -24.51
N THR A 8 9.96 -5.48 -23.54
CA THR A 8 11.27 -6.13 -23.43
C THR A 8 11.49 -6.55 -21.98
N GLN A 9 12.18 -7.67 -21.77
CA GLN A 9 12.46 -8.15 -20.41
C GLN A 9 13.29 -7.12 -19.62
N GLN A 10 14.24 -6.43 -20.28
CA GLN A 10 15.05 -5.39 -19.66
C GLN A 10 14.22 -4.23 -19.09
N ILE A 11 13.19 -3.77 -19.81
CA ILE A 11 12.29 -2.72 -19.31
C ILE A 11 11.44 -3.27 -18.15
N ALA A 12 10.95 -4.49 -18.27
CA ALA A 12 10.18 -5.16 -17.22
C ALA A 12 10.98 -5.30 -15.91
N ASP A 13 12.24 -5.73 -16.00
CA ASP A 13 13.17 -5.84 -14.87
C ASP A 13 13.38 -4.49 -14.20
N ARG A 14 13.68 -3.45 -14.99
CA ARG A 14 13.91 -2.10 -14.46
C ARG A 14 12.66 -1.47 -13.83
N ILE A 15 11.46 -1.83 -14.28
CA ILE A 15 10.21 -1.46 -13.60
C ILE A 15 10.12 -2.18 -12.26
N CYS A 16 10.37 -3.49 -12.23
CA CYS A 16 10.26 -4.30 -11.02
C CYS A 16 11.29 -3.90 -9.96
N GLU A 17 12.54 -3.64 -10.35
CA GLU A 17 13.59 -3.14 -9.46
C GLU A 17 13.18 -1.81 -8.80
N GLN A 18 12.77 -0.83 -9.59
CA GLN A 18 12.36 0.47 -9.05
C GLN A 18 11.10 0.41 -8.19
N LEU A 19 10.17 -0.49 -8.51
CA LEU A 19 9.02 -0.75 -7.64
C LEU A 19 9.47 -1.30 -6.29
N ALA A 20 10.35 -2.31 -6.30
CA ALA A 20 10.90 -2.92 -5.10
C ALA A 20 11.65 -1.89 -4.23
N GLU A 21 12.36 -0.94 -4.85
CA GLU A 21 13.01 0.21 -4.20
C GLU A 21 12.03 1.28 -3.67
N GLY A 22 10.71 1.05 -3.71
CA GLY A 22 9.73 1.99 -3.14
C GLY A 22 9.14 2.98 -4.14
N LYS A 23 9.62 3.09 -5.39
CA LYS A 23 9.03 4.04 -6.35
C LYS A 23 7.62 3.60 -6.76
N SER A 24 6.73 4.57 -6.93
CA SER A 24 5.42 4.27 -7.51
C SER A 24 5.53 4.02 -9.03
N LEU A 25 4.68 3.15 -9.57
CA LEU A 25 4.58 2.96 -11.03
C LEU A 25 4.35 4.28 -11.77
N ARG A 26 3.57 5.20 -11.18
CA ARG A 26 3.37 6.55 -11.74
C ARG A 26 4.69 7.28 -11.89
N SER A 27 5.53 7.29 -10.85
CA SER A 27 6.82 7.98 -10.89
C SER A 27 7.77 7.32 -11.88
N ILE A 28 7.78 5.99 -11.97
CA ILE A 28 8.61 5.26 -12.92
C ILE A 28 8.24 5.64 -14.35
N CYS A 29 6.95 5.60 -14.70
CA CYS A 29 6.44 5.92 -16.04
C CYS A 29 6.54 7.40 -16.44
N LEU A 30 7.04 8.29 -15.58
CA LEU A 30 7.29 9.69 -15.96
C LEU A 30 8.58 9.84 -16.77
N ALA A 31 9.55 8.94 -16.61
CA ALA A 31 10.81 9.00 -17.35
C ALA A 31 10.61 8.80 -18.86
N ASP A 32 11.43 9.47 -19.67
CA ASP A 32 11.32 9.47 -21.14
C ASP A 32 11.64 8.10 -21.75
N ASP A 33 12.47 7.31 -21.06
CA ASP A 33 12.89 5.96 -21.45
C ASP A 33 11.96 4.86 -20.90
N MET A 34 10.83 5.24 -20.29
CA MET A 34 9.87 4.31 -19.70
C MET A 34 8.56 4.25 -20.49
N PRO A 35 7.92 3.06 -20.57
CA PRO A 35 6.59 2.94 -21.14
C PRO A 35 5.57 3.71 -20.30
N ASP A 36 4.49 4.13 -20.94
CA ASP A 36 3.36 4.70 -20.22
C ASP A 36 2.65 3.64 -19.35
N ARG A 37 1.86 4.11 -18.38
CA ARG A 37 1.19 3.24 -17.41
C ARG A 37 0.16 2.29 -18.04
N VAL A 38 -0.54 2.72 -19.10
CA VAL A 38 -1.50 1.89 -19.83
C VAL A 38 -0.79 0.74 -20.53
N THR A 39 0.36 1.02 -21.14
CA THR A 39 1.23 0.02 -21.76
C THR A 39 1.67 -1.04 -20.75
N VAL A 40 2.12 -0.63 -19.56
CA VAL A 40 2.51 -1.57 -18.49
C VAL A 40 1.32 -2.42 -18.03
N HIS A 41 0.15 -1.81 -17.79
CA HIS A 41 -1.04 -2.56 -17.41
C HIS A 41 -1.48 -3.58 -18.47
N ARG A 42 -1.37 -3.22 -19.76
CA ARG A 42 -1.64 -4.15 -20.86
C ARG A 42 -0.68 -5.35 -20.83
N TRP A 43 0.60 -5.14 -20.51
CA TRP A 43 1.55 -6.25 -20.38
C TRP A 43 1.23 -7.17 -19.21
N LEU A 44 0.75 -6.61 -18.09
CA LEU A 44 0.34 -7.40 -16.91
C LEU A 44 -0.92 -8.24 -17.16
N LEU A 45 -1.79 -7.80 -18.07
CA LEU A 45 -3.02 -8.50 -18.44
C LEU A 45 -2.83 -9.51 -19.57
N ASP A 46 -1.65 -9.56 -20.20
CA ASP A 46 -1.38 -10.48 -21.30
C ASP A 46 -0.99 -11.88 -20.77
N PRO A 47 -1.78 -12.94 -21.04
CA PRO A 47 -1.46 -14.29 -20.60
C PRO A 47 -0.10 -14.81 -21.11
N ALA A 48 0.36 -14.33 -22.27
CA ALA A 48 1.68 -14.70 -22.79
C ALA A 48 2.85 -14.13 -21.95
N ARG A 49 2.56 -13.21 -21.01
CA ARG A 49 3.55 -12.54 -20.15
C ARG A 49 3.31 -12.85 -18.66
N GLU A 50 2.81 -14.04 -18.34
CA GLU A 50 2.58 -14.47 -16.96
C GLU A 50 3.84 -14.32 -16.07
N ALA A 51 5.02 -14.62 -16.62
CA ALA A 51 6.29 -14.45 -15.92
C ALA A 51 6.51 -12.99 -15.43
N PHE A 52 6.16 -11.99 -16.25
CA PHE A 52 6.24 -10.59 -15.87
C PHE A 52 5.21 -10.24 -14.79
N CYS A 53 3.98 -10.76 -14.88
CA CYS A 53 2.96 -10.56 -13.85
C CYS A 53 3.42 -11.10 -12.48
N ASN A 54 4.03 -12.29 -12.47
CA ASN A 54 4.58 -12.90 -11.26
C ASN A 54 5.76 -12.08 -10.69
N GLN A 55 6.67 -11.62 -11.55
CA GLN A 55 7.79 -10.77 -11.15
C GLN A 55 7.31 -9.43 -10.57
N TYR A 56 6.36 -8.78 -11.26
CA TYR A 56 5.76 -7.53 -10.82
C TYR A 56 5.05 -7.69 -9.47
N THR A 57 4.35 -8.81 -9.26
CA THR A 57 3.70 -9.12 -7.98
C THR A 57 4.73 -9.21 -6.86
N ARG A 58 5.83 -9.94 -7.06
CA ARG A 58 6.93 -10.02 -6.08
C ARG A 58 7.58 -8.65 -5.83
N ALA A 59 7.75 -7.83 -6.87
CA ALA A 59 8.26 -6.48 -6.73
C ALA A 59 7.35 -5.60 -5.86
N ARG A 60 6.02 -5.74 -5.98
CA ARG A 60 5.05 -5.05 -5.10
C ARG A 60 5.08 -5.57 -3.66
N GLU A 61 5.38 -6.84 -3.45
CA GLU A 61 5.63 -7.36 -2.11
C GLU A 61 6.90 -6.74 -1.52
N MET A 62 8.02 -6.75 -2.25
CA MET A 62 9.26 -6.13 -1.80
C MET A 62 9.11 -4.61 -1.56
N GLN A 63 8.33 -3.93 -2.40
CA GLN A 63 7.98 -2.52 -2.21
C GLN A 63 7.35 -2.25 -0.84
N ALA A 64 6.48 -3.15 -0.37
CA ALA A 64 5.85 -3.01 0.94
C ALA A 64 6.89 -3.11 2.07
N ASP A 65 7.88 -3.98 1.92
CA ASP A 65 8.97 -4.11 2.88
C ASP A 65 9.81 -2.83 2.90
N THR A 66 10.23 -2.32 1.74
CA THR A 66 10.98 -1.05 1.63
C THR A 66 10.21 0.13 2.23
N HIS A 67 8.90 0.23 1.97
CA HIS A 67 8.08 1.28 2.57
C HIS A 67 8.01 1.21 4.10
N VAL A 68 8.03 0.01 4.67
CA VAL A 68 8.05 -0.17 6.13
C VAL A 68 9.42 0.19 6.70
N ASP A 69 10.50 -0.21 6.03
CA ASP A 69 11.86 0.11 6.47
C ASP A 69 12.10 1.63 6.46
N GLU A 70 11.64 2.35 5.45
CA GLU A 70 11.72 3.82 5.37
C GLU A 70 10.95 4.57 6.47
N MET A 71 9.96 3.93 7.13
CA MET A 71 9.11 4.65 8.10
C MET A 71 9.88 5.12 9.33
N GLN A 72 10.92 4.39 9.76
CA GLN A 72 11.75 4.77 10.90
C GLN A 72 12.57 6.01 10.58
N ASP A 73 13.25 5.99 9.42
CA ASP A 73 14.03 7.15 8.96
C ASP A 73 13.16 8.41 8.83
N ILE A 74 11.91 8.28 8.36
CA ILE A 74 10.98 9.42 8.25
C ILE A 74 10.51 9.92 9.62
N ALA A 75 10.35 9.02 10.60
CA ALA A 75 9.92 9.39 11.94
C ALA A 75 11.04 10.10 12.72
N ASP A 76 12.29 9.67 12.52
CA ASP A 76 13.45 10.19 13.23
C ASP A 76 14.09 11.43 12.55
N ASP A 77 13.76 11.68 11.27
CA ASP A 77 14.23 12.87 10.53
C ASP A 77 13.48 14.15 10.92
N GLY A 78 14.08 14.91 11.86
CA GLY A 78 13.62 16.23 12.27
C GLY A 78 14.12 17.39 11.38
N SER A 79 14.73 17.11 10.23
CA SER A 79 15.16 18.17 9.32
C SER A 79 13.95 18.99 8.84
N ASN A 80 14.11 20.32 8.72
CA ASN A 80 13.06 21.26 8.28
C ASN A 80 11.84 21.40 9.22
N ASP A 81 11.89 20.86 10.44
CA ASP A 81 10.84 21.05 11.46
C ASP A 81 10.75 22.48 11.99
N TYR A 82 11.79 23.28 11.75
CA TYR A 82 11.83 24.70 12.05
C TYR A 82 12.17 25.49 10.78
N ILE A 83 11.53 26.64 10.61
CA ILE A 83 11.85 27.62 9.58
C ILE A 83 12.29 28.94 10.21
N THR A 84 13.32 29.54 9.66
CA THR A 84 13.76 30.89 10.04
C THR A 84 12.88 31.92 9.35
N LYS A 85 12.20 32.76 10.13
CA LYS A 85 11.43 33.90 9.62
C LYS A 85 12.14 35.19 9.96
N THR A 86 12.25 36.09 8.98
CA THR A 86 12.79 37.44 9.20
C THR A 86 11.64 38.38 9.57
N ASN A 87 11.79 39.10 10.67
CA ASN A 87 10.84 40.10 11.15
C ASN A 87 11.09 41.45 10.48
N ALA A 88 10.14 42.38 10.63
CA ALA A 88 10.23 43.72 10.02
C ALA A 88 11.40 44.56 10.54
N ASP A 89 11.90 44.27 11.74
CA ASP A 89 13.06 44.92 12.35
C ASP A 89 14.41 44.28 11.95
N GLY A 90 14.39 43.28 11.06
CA GLY A 90 15.58 42.54 10.64
C GLY A 90 16.02 41.43 11.60
N SER A 91 15.36 41.26 12.76
CA SER A 91 15.60 40.11 13.62
C SER A 91 15.07 38.82 12.99
N THR A 92 15.64 37.67 13.37
CA THR A 92 15.18 36.36 12.93
C THR A 92 14.58 35.57 14.08
N THR A 93 13.46 34.91 13.85
CA THR A 93 12.85 33.97 14.78
C THR A 93 12.73 32.59 14.14
N GLU A 94 12.91 31.55 14.95
CA GLU A 94 12.58 30.19 14.54
C GLU A 94 11.11 29.92 14.81
N GLN A 95 10.41 29.45 13.79
CA GLN A 95 9.03 29.04 13.89
C GLN A 95 8.91 27.57 13.53
N VAL A 96 8.14 26.80 14.31
CA VAL A 96 7.83 25.41 13.99
C VAL A 96 7.14 25.33 12.63
N ASN A 97 7.68 24.51 11.75
CA ASN A 97 7.11 24.18 10.46
C ASN A 97 6.09 23.06 10.60
N SER A 98 4.89 23.40 11.08
CA SER A 98 3.84 22.41 11.32
C SER A 98 3.42 21.64 10.07
N GLU A 99 3.56 22.22 8.87
CA GLU A 99 3.30 21.51 7.60
C GLU A 99 4.30 20.37 7.40
N HIS A 100 5.59 20.61 7.66
CA HIS A 100 6.63 19.60 7.48
C HIS A 100 6.40 18.38 8.38
N ILE A 101 6.16 18.63 9.67
CA ILE A 101 5.88 17.59 10.66
C ILE A 101 4.63 16.79 10.27
N GLN A 102 3.55 17.48 9.87
CA GLN A 102 2.31 16.82 9.43
C GLN A 102 2.51 16.02 8.14
N ARG A 103 3.37 16.49 7.23
CA ARG A 103 3.72 15.77 6.01
C ARG A 103 4.53 14.51 6.29
N SER A 104 5.46 14.54 7.26
CA SER A 104 6.17 13.33 7.72
C SER A 104 5.19 12.30 8.29
N ARG A 105 4.25 12.74 9.14
CA ARG A 105 3.16 11.87 9.63
C ARG A 105 2.33 11.28 8.47
N LEU A 106 1.90 12.11 7.51
CA LEU A 106 1.12 11.64 6.36
C LEU A 106 1.91 10.64 5.49
N ARG A 107 3.23 10.83 5.35
CA ARG A 107 4.11 9.89 4.63
C ARG A 107 4.15 8.52 5.31
N ILE A 108 4.23 8.49 6.64
CA ILE A 108 4.21 7.26 7.45
C ILE A 108 2.83 6.58 7.33
N ASP A 109 1.73 7.33 7.52
CA ASP A 109 0.37 6.80 7.45
C ASP A 109 0.06 6.22 6.05
N THR A 110 0.50 6.91 4.99
CA THR A 110 0.36 6.42 3.61
C THR A 110 1.13 5.12 3.40
N ARG A 111 2.40 5.05 3.83
CA ARG A 111 3.24 3.84 3.69
C ARG A 111 2.66 2.66 4.47
N LYS A 112 2.18 2.90 5.69
CA LYS A 112 1.48 1.90 6.50
C LYS A 112 0.26 1.33 5.77
N TRP A 113 -0.62 2.21 5.28
CA TRP A 113 -1.81 1.78 4.53
C TRP A 113 -1.46 1.00 3.26
N VAL A 114 -0.44 1.45 2.51
CA VAL A 114 0.04 0.74 1.32
C VAL A 114 0.58 -0.65 1.67
N ALA A 115 1.43 -0.76 2.71
CA ALA A 115 2.02 -2.02 3.13
C ALA A 115 0.96 -3.03 3.60
N GLU A 116 -0.05 -2.58 4.36
CA GLU A 116 -1.21 -3.39 4.77
C GLU A 116 -1.97 -3.97 3.56
N ARG A 117 -2.11 -3.20 2.47
CA ARG A 117 -2.82 -3.61 1.26
C ARG A 117 -1.99 -4.49 0.34
N MET A 118 -0.68 -4.24 0.26
CA MET A 118 0.24 -5.02 -0.59
C MET A 118 0.63 -6.36 0.03
N ARG A 119 0.80 -6.43 1.35
CA ARG A 119 1.14 -7.68 2.07
C ARG A 119 0.30 -7.87 3.34
N PRO A 120 -1.02 -8.08 3.21
CA PRO A 120 -1.93 -8.19 4.36
C PRO A 120 -1.56 -9.30 5.34
N LYS A 121 -0.96 -10.40 4.88
CA LYS A 121 -0.52 -11.50 5.76
C LYS A 121 0.60 -11.08 6.74
N LYS A 122 1.49 -10.17 6.31
CA LYS A 122 2.67 -9.72 7.08
C LYS A 122 2.35 -8.45 7.87
N TYR A 123 1.73 -7.46 7.22
CA TYR A 123 1.52 -6.12 7.79
C TYR A 123 0.08 -5.80 8.16
N GLY A 124 -0.90 -6.64 7.76
CA GLY A 124 -2.29 -6.42 8.11
C GLY A 124 -2.55 -6.58 9.61
N SER A 125 -3.43 -5.75 10.15
CA SER A 125 -3.91 -5.86 11.51
C SER A 125 -4.51 -7.24 11.78
N LYS A 126 -4.02 -7.93 12.81
CA LYS A 126 -4.55 -9.21 13.27
C LYS A 126 -5.42 -8.97 14.49
N VAL A 127 -6.65 -9.46 14.46
CA VAL A 127 -7.59 -9.41 15.58
C VAL A 127 -7.87 -10.84 16.00
N ALA A 128 -7.65 -11.12 17.29
CA ALA A 128 -8.14 -12.35 17.90
C ALA A 128 -9.59 -12.13 18.31
N LEU A 129 -10.47 -13.06 17.94
CA LEU A 129 -11.85 -13.07 18.41
C LEU A 129 -11.94 -13.97 19.63
N THR A 130 -12.38 -13.41 20.76
CA THR A 130 -12.55 -14.10 22.04
C THR A 130 -14.00 -13.97 22.50
N ASP A 131 -14.38 -14.74 23.52
CA ASP A 131 -15.61 -14.47 24.27
C ASP A 131 -15.49 -13.19 25.14
N GLY A 132 -16.52 -12.90 25.94
CA GLY A 132 -16.57 -11.74 26.82
C GLY A 132 -15.55 -11.73 27.96
N ASP A 133 -15.00 -12.90 28.32
CA ASP A 133 -14.01 -13.08 29.38
C ASP A 133 -12.60 -13.31 28.82
N GLY A 134 -12.41 -13.17 27.50
CA GLY A 134 -11.13 -13.40 26.82
C GLY A 134 -10.81 -14.87 26.53
N GLY A 135 -11.77 -15.77 26.75
CA GLY A 135 -11.69 -17.20 26.46
C GLY A 135 -12.01 -17.56 25.00
N PRO A 136 -12.03 -18.87 24.66
CA PRO A 136 -12.30 -19.34 23.32
C PRO A 136 -13.68 -18.91 22.80
N LEU A 137 -13.73 -18.39 21.57
CA LEU A 137 -15.00 -18.04 20.93
C LEU A 137 -15.84 -19.31 20.68
N VAL A 138 -16.96 -19.44 21.39
CA VAL A 138 -17.93 -20.52 21.18
C VAL A 138 -18.98 -20.07 20.16
N VAL A 139 -19.09 -20.79 19.04
CA VAL A 139 -20.08 -20.50 17.98
C VAL A 139 -21.22 -21.51 18.10
N GLN A 140 -22.44 -21.03 18.38
CA GLN A 140 -23.65 -21.87 18.37
C GLN A 140 -24.26 -21.87 16.97
N VAL A 141 -24.24 -23.03 16.30
CA VAL A 141 -24.84 -23.21 14.98
C VAL A 141 -26.28 -23.69 15.15
N LEU A 142 -27.26 -22.82 14.86
CA LEU A 142 -28.68 -23.16 14.86
C LEU A 142 -29.11 -23.62 13.46
N LYS A 143 -29.62 -24.84 13.34
CA LYS A 143 -30.24 -25.32 12.11
C LYS A 143 -31.70 -24.90 12.11
N LEU A 144 -32.10 -24.07 11.14
CA LEU A 144 -33.50 -23.75 10.92
C LEU A 144 -34.20 -25.03 10.41
N SER A 145 -35.15 -25.56 11.16
CA SER A 145 -36.02 -26.64 10.67
C SER A 145 -37.02 -26.08 9.67
N GLU A 146 -37.20 -26.74 8.53
CA GLU A 146 -38.31 -26.48 7.62
C GLU A 146 -39.62 -26.72 8.38
N ALA A 147 -40.49 -25.71 8.42
CA ALA A 147 -41.76 -25.78 9.14
C ALA A 147 -42.64 -26.90 8.55
N ASN A 148 -43.16 -27.76 9.42
CA ASN A 148 -44.09 -28.85 9.11
C ASN A 148 -45.24 -28.36 8.21
N ALA A 149 -45.24 -28.81 6.96
CA ALA A 149 -46.44 -28.85 6.12
C ALA A 149 -47.23 -30.12 6.48
N ASP A 150 -47.81 -30.17 7.68
CA ASP A 150 -48.85 -31.14 8.01
C ASP A 150 -49.75 -30.56 9.10
N ASN A 151 -50.82 -29.91 8.65
CA ASN A 151 -52.01 -29.65 9.46
C ASN A 151 -53.16 -30.39 8.77
N PRO A 152 -53.50 -31.64 9.15
CA PRO A 152 -54.75 -32.22 8.73
C PRO A 152 -55.86 -31.53 9.52
N ALA A 153 -56.70 -30.77 8.82
CA ALA A 153 -57.92 -30.22 9.40
C ALA A 153 -58.77 -31.36 9.97
N SER A 154 -59.10 -31.19 11.25
CA SER A 154 -60.15 -31.83 12.05
C SER A 154 -61.39 -32.29 11.26
N GLU A 155 -61.79 -33.56 11.49
CA GLU A 155 -63.20 -34.02 11.38
C GLU A 155 -64.08 -33.41 12.48
#